data_AF-A0A3M1L5P0-F1
#
_entry.id   AF-A0A3M1L5P0-F1
#
_cell.length_a   1.000
_cell.length_b   1.000
_cell.length_c   1.000
_cell.angle_alpha   90.00
_cell.angle_beta   90.00
_cell.angle_gamma   90.00
#
_symmetry.space_group_name_H-M   'P 1'
#
loop_
_entity.id
_entity.type
_entity.pdbx_description
1 polymer ?
#
loop_
_entity_poly.entity_id
_entity_poly.type
_entity_poly.pdbx_seq_one_letter_code
_entity_poly.pdbx_strand_id
1 'polypeptide(L)'
;MEFTRLYSRSVSNTIGLVLLGFGLSTILVSCQSVVVEEYEATALTTLTWQVEYTRDPTEGKLGRFEEFASASVLNRNGKRPEGALLTPDERGLWWAKVPPKPSLAEIEARKKRPYEQPGKPELLRKVEYQITYVKNGQKITLPTNYEVYRQVAKAYDQKIPLKLTFGLNNKEVIKAEPVNLND
;
A
#
# COMPACT_ATOMS: atom_id res chain seq x y z
N MET A 1 -19.53 -12.03 81.00
CA MET A 1 -20.85 -11.54 80.53
C MET A 1 -20.63 -10.11 80.08
N GLU A 2 -20.32 -9.87 78.81
CA GLU A 2 -21.30 -9.65 77.74
C GLU A 2 -22.43 -8.70 78.15
N PHE A 3 -22.82 -7.63 77.44
CA PHE A 3 -22.36 -6.96 76.22
C PHE A 3 -23.09 -5.60 76.23
N THR A 4 -22.37 -4.49 75.99
CA THR A 4 -22.67 -3.45 74.97
C THR A 4 -23.90 -2.52 75.05
N ARG A 5 -23.66 -1.29 74.57
CA ARG A 5 -24.53 -0.28 73.89
C ARG A 5 -24.67 1.04 74.69
N LEU A 6 -24.70 2.25 74.12
CA LEU A 6 -24.63 2.81 72.76
C LEU A 6 -24.54 4.36 72.92
N TYR A 7 -24.04 5.03 71.87
CA TYR A 7 -24.47 6.37 71.38
C TYR A 7 -23.93 7.70 71.97
N SER A 8 -23.09 8.38 71.14
CA SER A 8 -23.37 9.67 70.46
C SER A 8 -22.76 11.01 70.96
N ARG A 9 -22.48 11.83 69.92
CA ARG A 9 -22.01 13.24 69.80
C ARG A 9 -20.48 13.44 69.90
N SER A 10 -19.78 14.19 69.04
CA SER A 10 -20.21 15.17 68.02
C SER A 10 -19.06 15.55 67.04
N VAL A 11 -19.40 15.72 65.74
CA VAL A 11 -19.05 16.84 64.82
C VAL A 11 -17.67 16.92 64.11
N SER A 12 -17.74 16.78 62.77
CA SER A 12 -16.99 17.45 61.66
C SER A 12 -15.47 17.20 61.48
N ASN A 13 -14.85 17.15 60.30
CA ASN A 13 -15.20 17.67 58.96
C ASN A 13 -14.26 17.10 57.85
N THR A 14 -14.78 17.02 56.61
CA THR A 14 -14.09 17.14 55.29
C THR A 14 -13.09 16.04 54.86
N ILE A 15 -13.47 15.02 54.08
CA ILE A 15 -13.60 14.95 52.60
C ILE A 15 -12.32 15.36 51.83
N GLY A 16 -11.67 14.38 51.21
CA GLY A 16 -10.63 14.56 50.20
C GLY A 16 -10.43 13.26 49.41
N LEU A 17 -11.44 12.86 48.62
CA LEU A 17 -11.37 11.72 47.72
C LEU A 17 -10.67 12.18 46.42
N VAL A 18 -9.41 11.81 46.20
CA VAL A 18 -8.70 12.07 44.93
C VAL A 18 -9.06 10.98 43.93
N LEU A 19 -10.02 11.26 43.05
CA LEU A 19 -10.28 10.42 41.87
C LEU A 19 -9.25 10.74 40.79
N LEU A 20 -8.28 9.85 40.63
CA LEU A 20 -7.40 9.79 39.46
C LEU A 20 -8.23 9.36 38.23
N GLY A 21 -8.71 10.34 37.47
CA GLY A 21 -9.28 10.10 36.15
C GLY A 21 -8.16 9.77 35.16
N PHE A 22 -7.96 8.50 34.84
CA PHE A 22 -7.20 8.09 33.66
C PHE A 22 -8.06 8.39 32.42
N GLY A 23 -7.83 9.56 31.82
CA GLY A 23 -8.43 9.92 30.53
C GLY A 23 -7.85 9.04 29.43
N LEU A 24 -8.60 8.02 29.02
CA LEU A 24 -8.28 7.23 27.83
C LEU A 24 -8.57 8.09 26.59
N SER A 25 -7.56 8.77 26.05
CA SER A 25 -7.68 9.50 24.80
C SER A 25 -7.88 8.51 23.65
N THR A 26 -9.12 8.33 23.21
CA THR A 26 -9.42 7.63 21.96
C THR A 26 -8.94 8.51 20.80
N ILE A 27 -7.85 8.11 20.15
CA ILE A 27 -7.43 8.73 18.90
C ILE A 27 -8.49 8.31 17.86
N LEU A 28 -9.46 9.18 17.60
CA LEU A 28 -10.39 8.99 16.49
C LEU A 28 -9.58 9.06 15.19
N VAL A 29 -9.27 7.89 14.63
CA VAL A 29 -8.75 7.77 13.28
C VAL A 29 -9.89 8.15 12.34
N SER A 30 -10.03 9.45 12.05
CA SER A 30 -11.03 9.89 11.08
C SER A 30 -10.58 9.47 9.68
N CYS A 31 -11.41 8.69 9.03
CA CYS A 31 -11.25 8.36 7.62
C CYS A 31 -11.59 9.62 6.81
N GLN A 32 -10.58 10.35 6.34
CA GLN A 32 -10.80 11.58 5.59
C GLN A 32 -11.20 11.24 4.16
N SER A 33 -12.01 12.11 3.56
CA SER A 33 -12.33 12.03 2.13
C SER A 33 -12.29 13.40 1.48
N VAL A 34 -12.09 13.42 0.16
CA VAL A 34 -12.09 14.64 -0.65
C VAL A 34 -12.76 14.35 -1.99
N VAL A 35 -13.52 15.31 -2.50
CA VAL A 35 -14.03 15.28 -3.87
C VAL A 35 -13.01 15.98 -4.78
N VAL A 36 -12.65 15.32 -5.88
CA VAL A 36 -11.69 15.83 -6.87
C VAL A 36 -12.27 15.72 -8.28
N GLU A 37 -12.01 16.74 -9.09
CA GLU A 37 -12.40 16.80 -10.49
C GLU A 37 -11.20 16.57 -11.41
N GLU A 38 -10.02 16.98 -10.97
CA GLU A 38 -8.75 16.79 -11.68
C GLU A 38 -7.91 15.72 -11.00
N TYR A 39 -7.76 14.58 -11.68
CA TYR A 39 -7.00 13.45 -11.17
C TYR A 39 -6.43 12.60 -12.31
N GLU A 40 -5.39 11.85 -11.99
CA GLU A 40 -4.84 10.78 -12.81
C GLU A 40 -4.41 9.62 -11.92
N ALA A 41 -4.46 8.39 -12.43
CA ALA A 41 -3.90 7.23 -11.78
C ALA A 41 -2.86 6.58 -12.69
N THR A 42 -1.78 6.11 -12.06
CA THR A 42 -0.72 5.39 -12.74
C THR A 42 -0.49 4.02 -12.10
N ALA A 43 -0.14 3.05 -12.93
CA ALA A 43 0.37 1.75 -12.49
C ALA A 43 1.70 1.48 -13.18
N LEU A 44 2.80 1.47 -12.41
CA LEU A 44 4.11 1.08 -12.91
C LEU A 44 4.23 -0.44 -12.81
N THR A 45 4.18 -1.11 -13.96
CA THR A 45 4.39 -2.56 -14.03
C THR A 45 5.87 -2.82 -14.24
N THR A 46 6.45 -3.73 -13.46
CA THR A 46 7.89 -4.06 -13.51
C THR A 46 8.06 -5.57 -13.57
N LEU A 47 8.83 -6.03 -14.56
CA LEU A 47 9.30 -7.39 -14.69
C LEU A 47 10.78 -7.43 -14.29
N THR A 48 11.14 -8.28 -13.32
CA THR A 48 12.52 -8.43 -12.88
C THR A 48 12.88 -9.91 -12.81
N TRP A 49 13.96 -10.30 -13.48
CA TRP A 49 14.55 -11.62 -13.24
C TRP A 49 15.22 -11.65 -11.88
N GLN A 50 14.93 -12.68 -11.09
CA GLN A 50 15.52 -12.88 -9.78
C GLN A 50 16.04 -14.32 -9.67
N VAL A 51 17.15 -14.50 -8.95
CA VAL A 51 17.69 -15.82 -8.61
C VAL A 51 17.93 -15.87 -7.11
N GLU A 52 17.43 -16.92 -6.46
CA GLU A 52 17.77 -17.23 -5.08
C GLU A 52 19.12 -17.94 -4.99
N TYR A 53 19.96 -17.53 -4.06
CA TYR A 53 21.23 -18.17 -3.72
C TYR A 53 21.11 -18.71 -2.30
N THR A 54 21.16 -20.04 -2.17
CA THR A 54 21.01 -20.72 -0.89
C THR A 54 22.07 -21.81 -0.73
N ARG A 55 22.38 -22.19 0.51
CA ARG A 55 23.29 -23.33 0.76
C ARG A 55 22.61 -24.66 0.41
N ASP A 56 21.33 -24.77 0.73
CA ASP A 56 20.49 -25.92 0.46
C ASP A 56 19.06 -25.44 0.20
N PRO A 57 18.51 -25.62 -1.01
CA PRO A 57 17.15 -25.21 -1.35
C PRO A 57 16.06 -26.03 -0.63
N THR A 58 16.43 -27.12 0.05
CA THR A 58 15.50 -28.01 0.77
C THR A 58 15.45 -27.76 2.28
N GLU A 59 16.46 -27.09 2.87
CA GLU A 59 16.56 -26.86 4.32
C GLU A 59 15.67 -25.72 4.84
N GLY A 60 14.92 -25.02 3.99
CA GLY A 60 14.03 -23.93 4.40
C GLY A 60 14.72 -22.71 5.03
N LYS A 61 16.05 -22.59 4.89
CA LYS A 61 16.79 -21.39 5.31
C LYS A 61 16.58 -20.28 4.28
N LEU A 62 16.40 -19.05 4.75
CA LEU A 62 16.25 -17.87 3.91
C LEU A 62 17.49 -17.69 3.02
N GLY A 63 17.33 -17.93 1.72
CA GLY A 63 18.34 -17.63 0.71
C GLY A 63 18.47 -16.12 0.47
N ARG A 64 19.53 -15.74 -0.24
CA ARG A 64 19.73 -14.37 -0.73
C ARG A 64 19.21 -14.28 -2.15
N PHE A 65 18.33 -13.33 -2.44
CA PHE A 65 17.91 -13.07 -3.79
C PHE A 65 18.81 -12.04 -4.47
N GLU A 66 19.10 -12.24 -5.75
CA GLU A 66 19.73 -11.24 -6.61
C GLU A 66 18.85 -10.96 -7.82
N GLU A 67 18.70 -9.68 -8.13
CA GLU A 67 17.94 -9.19 -9.27
C GLU A 67 18.85 -8.96 -10.47
N PHE A 68 18.39 -9.37 -11.66
CA PHE A 68 19.10 -9.27 -12.93
C PHE A 68 18.42 -8.21 -13.81
N ALA A 69 18.23 -8.49 -15.09
CA ALA A 69 17.59 -7.56 -16.00
C ALA A 69 16.15 -7.28 -15.57
N SER A 70 15.77 -6.01 -15.63
CA SER A 70 14.44 -5.52 -15.31
C SER A 70 13.91 -4.65 -16.45
N ALA A 71 12.60 -4.64 -16.62
CA ALA A 71 11.91 -3.78 -17.58
C ALA A 71 10.57 -3.33 -17.02
N SER A 72 10.23 -2.05 -17.22
CA SER A 72 9.01 -1.44 -16.68
C SER A 72 8.22 -0.67 -17.72
N VAL A 73 6.90 -0.58 -17.53
CA VAL A 73 6.01 0.26 -18.32
C VAL A 73 5.07 1.03 -17.40
N LEU A 74 4.95 2.33 -17.65
CA LEU A 74 4.00 3.18 -16.94
C LEU A 74 2.64 3.16 -17.62
N ASN A 75 1.64 2.63 -16.92
CA ASN A 75 0.25 2.65 -17.33
C ASN A 75 -0.39 3.92 -16.77
N ARG A 76 -1.08 4.71 -17.60
CA ARG A 76 -1.72 5.96 -17.16
C ARG A 76 -3.21 5.95 -17.51
N ASN A 77 -4.06 6.09 -16.50
CA ASN A 77 -5.53 6.16 -16.61
C ASN A 77 -6.16 5.00 -17.41
N GLY A 78 -5.55 3.81 -17.38
CA GLY A 78 -6.02 2.68 -18.20
C GLY A 78 -5.94 2.90 -19.70
N LYS A 79 -5.11 3.85 -20.17
CA LYS A 79 -4.82 4.07 -21.59
C LYS A 79 -3.60 3.25 -21.99
N ARG A 80 -3.62 2.76 -23.24
CA ARG A 80 -2.50 2.02 -23.83
C ARG A 80 -1.25 2.91 -23.86
N PRO A 81 -0.14 2.50 -23.22
CA PRO A 81 1.13 3.20 -23.32
C PRO A 81 1.67 3.18 -24.75
N GLU A 82 2.37 4.24 -25.16
CA GLU A 82 3.08 4.27 -26.44
C GLU A 82 4.11 3.13 -26.49
N GLY A 83 4.18 2.43 -27.62
CA GLY A 83 5.09 1.30 -27.79
C GLY A 83 4.68 0.01 -27.05
N ALA A 84 3.48 -0.07 -26.45
CA ALA A 84 2.97 -1.32 -25.90
C ALA A 84 2.78 -2.37 -27.00
N LEU A 85 3.68 -3.35 -27.07
CA LEU A 85 3.69 -4.41 -28.08
C LEU A 85 2.71 -5.56 -27.78
N LEU A 86 2.30 -5.69 -26.52
CA LEU A 86 1.45 -6.77 -26.02
C LEU A 86 0.06 -6.24 -25.67
N THR A 87 -0.94 -7.13 -25.75
CA THR A 87 -2.27 -6.89 -25.19
C THR A 87 -2.18 -6.70 -23.67
N PRO A 88 -3.09 -5.93 -23.06
CA PRO A 88 -3.14 -5.83 -21.61
C PRO A 88 -3.44 -7.21 -20.99
N ASP A 89 -3.07 -7.39 -19.73
CA ASP A 89 -3.43 -8.59 -18.95
C ASP A 89 -4.90 -8.58 -18.53
N GLU A 90 -5.32 -9.61 -17.77
CA GLU A 90 -6.69 -9.75 -17.26
C GLU A 90 -7.14 -8.59 -16.36
N ARG A 91 -6.20 -7.82 -15.80
CA ARG A 91 -6.45 -6.63 -14.98
C ARG A 91 -6.42 -5.34 -15.81
N GLY A 92 -6.27 -5.45 -17.13
CA GLY A 92 -6.18 -4.31 -18.02
C GLY A 92 -4.83 -3.58 -17.94
N LEU A 93 -3.78 -4.22 -17.44
CA LEU A 93 -2.44 -3.63 -17.31
C LEU A 93 -1.53 -4.06 -18.46
N TRP A 94 -0.85 -3.09 -19.06
CA TRP A 94 0.22 -3.30 -20.01
C TRP A 94 1.53 -3.59 -19.29
N TRP A 95 2.26 -4.58 -19.80
CA TRP A 95 3.54 -5.02 -19.30
C TRP A 95 4.65 -4.77 -20.32
N ALA A 96 5.85 -4.50 -19.82
CA ALA A 96 7.04 -4.41 -20.65
C ALA A 96 7.29 -5.73 -21.40
N LYS A 97 8.06 -5.66 -22.49
CA LYS A 97 8.67 -6.86 -23.06
C LYS A 97 9.52 -7.55 -21.99
N VAL A 98 9.41 -8.87 -21.89
CA VAL A 98 10.19 -9.65 -20.93
C VAL A 98 11.69 -9.35 -21.13
N PRO A 99 12.41 -8.89 -20.08
CA PRO A 99 13.84 -8.62 -20.18
C PRO A 99 14.62 -9.91 -20.47
N PRO A 100 15.84 -9.84 -21.02
CA PRO A 100 16.64 -11.02 -21.32
C PRO A 100 16.85 -11.85 -20.06
N LYS A 101 16.63 -13.17 -20.18
CA LYS A 101 16.86 -14.11 -19.08
C LYS A 101 18.35 -14.15 -18.76
N PRO A 102 18.76 -14.10 -17.48
CA PRO A 102 20.17 -14.17 -17.12
C PRO A 102 20.79 -15.49 -17.57
N SER A 103 22.00 -15.40 -18.10
CA SER A 103 22.83 -16.53 -18.50
C SER A 103 23.45 -17.24 -17.29
N LEU A 104 23.86 -18.49 -17.47
CA LEU A 104 24.56 -19.25 -16.42
C LEU A 104 25.82 -18.51 -15.94
N ALA A 105 26.60 -17.95 -16.86
CA ALA A 105 27.81 -17.20 -16.52
C ALA A 105 27.52 -15.96 -15.66
N GLU A 106 26.45 -15.21 -15.98
CA GLU A 106 26.04 -14.06 -15.15
C GLU A 106 25.58 -14.47 -13.76
N ILE A 107 24.89 -15.62 -13.65
CA ILE A 107 24.42 -16.17 -12.38
C ILE A 107 25.61 -16.62 -11.52
N GLU A 108 26.56 -17.35 -12.10
CA GLU A 108 27.76 -17.81 -11.42
C GLU A 108 28.65 -16.63 -10.99
N ALA A 109 28.77 -15.59 -11.82
CA ALA A 109 29.55 -14.39 -11.50
C ALA A 109 29.00 -13.60 -10.29
N ARG A 110 27.70 -13.73 -9.98
CA ARG A 110 27.07 -13.06 -8.82
C ARG A 110 27.04 -13.91 -7.55
N LYS A 111 27.58 -15.13 -7.60
CA LYS A 111 27.81 -15.97 -6.42
C LYS A 111 28.82 -15.27 -5.49
N LYS A 112 28.40 -14.98 -4.25
CA LYS A 112 29.25 -14.27 -3.27
C LYS A 112 29.99 -15.24 -2.37
N ARG A 113 29.46 -16.44 -2.15
CA ARG A 113 30.02 -17.42 -1.22
C ARG A 113 30.19 -18.78 -1.88
N PRO A 114 31.29 -19.51 -1.65
CA PRO A 114 31.56 -20.81 -2.32
C PRO A 114 30.45 -21.86 -2.12
N TYR A 115 29.77 -21.81 -0.97
CA TYR A 115 28.71 -22.75 -0.61
C TYR A 115 27.31 -22.34 -1.10
N GLU A 116 27.15 -21.17 -1.72
CA GLU A 116 25.87 -20.80 -2.34
C GLU A 116 25.65 -21.62 -3.62
N GLN A 117 24.47 -22.19 -3.75
CA GLN A 117 23.97 -22.81 -4.96
C GLN A 117 22.90 -21.88 -5.55
N PRO A 118 23.06 -21.41 -6.79
CA PRO A 118 22.03 -20.62 -7.45
C PRO A 118 20.82 -21.51 -7.78
N GLY A 119 19.64 -21.00 -7.47
CA GLY A 119 18.37 -21.57 -7.87
C GLY A 119 18.05 -21.31 -9.35
N LYS A 120 16.82 -21.64 -9.74
CA LYS A 120 16.32 -21.33 -11.08
C LYS A 120 16.01 -19.83 -11.18
N PRO A 121 16.30 -19.16 -12.31
CA PRO A 121 15.82 -17.81 -12.55
C PRO A 121 14.29 -17.77 -12.61
N GLU A 122 13.71 -16.87 -11.83
CA GLU A 122 12.27 -16.62 -11.75
C GLU A 122 11.96 -15.19 -12.20
N LEU A 123 10.83 -15.00 -12.86
CA LEU A 123 10.39 -13.68 -13.33
C LEU A 123 9.40 -13.09 -12.33
N LEU A 124 9.88 -12.16 -11.50
CA LEU A 124 9.05 -11.43 -10.56
C LEU A 124 8.24 -10.36 -11.28
N ARG A 125 6.96 -10.27 -10.94
CA ARG A 125 6.02 -9.25 -11.42
C ARG A 125 5.65 -8.32 -10.26
N LYS A 126 5.90 -7.03 -10.42
CA LYS A 126 5.52 -6.00 -9.44
C LYS A 126 4.63 -4.94 -10.11
N VAL A 127 3.64 -4.45 -9.36
CA VAL A 127 2.84 -3.29 -9.78
C VAL A 127 2.81 -2.27 -8.65
N GLU A 128 3.16 -1.03 -8.97
CA GLU A 128 3.10 0.10 -8.05
C GLU A 128 2.03 1.07 -8.53
N TYR A 129 0.97 1.21 -7.73
CA TYR A 129 -0.14 2.10 -8.05
C TYR A 129 0.02 3.44 -7.36
N GLN A 130 -0.25 4.51 -8.09
CA GLN A 130 -0.32 5.86 -7.56
C GLN A 130 -1.54 6.58 -8.13
N ILE A 131 -2.06 7.51 -7.35
CA ILE A 131 -3.04 8.49 -7.80
C ILE A 131 -2.46 9.87 -7.57
N THR A 132 -2.67 10.75 -8.54
CA THR A 132 -2.36 12.16 -8.41
C THR A 132 -3.62 12.98 -8.64
N TYR A 133 -3.89 13.94 -7.77
CA TYR A 133 -5.06 14.81 -7.85
C TYR A 133 -4.71 16.25 -7.49
N VAL A 134 -5.55 17.19 -7.90
CA VAL A 134 -5.40 18.61 -7.54
C VAL A 134 -6.34 18.96 -6.39
N LYS A 135 -5.81 19.60 -5.34
CA LYS A 135 -6.58 20.14 -4.22
C LYS A 135 -6.03 21.51 -3.85
N ASN A 136 -6.88 22.53 -3.80
CA ASN A 136 -6.49 23.93 -3.51
C ASN A 136 -5.33 24.42 -4.40
N GLY A 137 -5.34 24.06 -5.70
CA GLY A 137 -4.28 24.40 -6.65
C GLY A 137 -2.96 23.61 -6.50
N GLN A 138 -2.86 22.70 -5.53
CA GLN A 138 -1.69 21.85 -5.34
C GLN A 138 -1.90 20.45 -5.92
N LYS A 139 -0.93 19.98 -6.71
CA LYS A 139 -0.87 18.59 -7.20
C LYS A 139 -0.33 17.68 -6.09
N ILE A 140 -1.10 16.68 -5.70
CA ILE A 140 -0.78 15.73 -4.62
C ILE A 140 -0.74 14.33 -5.19
N THR A 141 0.40 13.64 -5.06
CA THR A 141 0.58 12.24 -5.48
C THR A 141 0.66 11.34 -4.26
N LEU A 142 -0.17 10.31 -4.20
CA LEU A 142 -0.18 9.32 -3.13
C LEU A 142 -0.16 7.89 -3.70
N PRO A 143 0.43 6.94 -2.97
CA PRO A 143 0.24 5.52 -3.25
C PRO A 143 -1.23 5.13 -3.15
N THR A 144 -1.61 4.10 -3.89
CA THR A 144 -2.97 3.57 -3.92
C THR A 144 -2.98 2.08 -4.25
N ASN A 145 -4.15 1.54 -4.60
CA ASN A 145 -4.35 0.14 -4.95
C ASN A 145 -5.01 -0.01 -6.33
N TYR A 146 -5.14 -1.26 -6.76
CA TYR A 146 -5.73 -1.62 -8.06
C TYR A 146 -7.17 -1.10 -8.24
N GLU A 147 -8.01 -1.18 -7.20
CA GLU A 147 -9.41 -0.78 -7.29
C GLU A 147 -9.56 0.72 -7.57
N VAL A 148 -8.75 1.54 -6.90
CA VAL A 148 -8.70 2.99 -7.15
C VAL A 148 -8.20 3.28 -8.56
N TYR A 149 -7.11 2.63 -8.99
CA TYR A 149 -6.60 2.76 -10.35
C TYR A 149 -7.67 2.41 -11.39
N ARG A 150 -8.40 1.30 -11.19
CA ARG A 150 -9.44 0.86 -12.11
C ARG A 150 -10.62 1.83 -12.13
N GLN A 151 -11.00 2.37 -10.98
CA GLN A 151 -12.08 3.35 -10.92
C GLN A 151 -11.72 4.65 -11.65
N VAL A 152 -10.50 5.14 -11.46
CA VAL A 152 -9.98 6.30 -12.21
C VAL A 152 -9.97 6.01 -13.71
N ALA A 153 -9.48 4.84 -14.13
CA ALA A 153 -9.47 4.46 -15.55
C ALA A 153 -10.87 4.45 -16.19
N LYS A 154 -11.92 4.08 -15.45
CA LYS A 154 -13.31 4.14 -15.93
C LYS A 154 -13.85 5.57 -16.01
N ALA A 155 -13.48 6.41 -15.05
CA ALA A 155 -14.05 7.75 -14.88
C ALA A 155 -13.32 8.84 -15.71
N TYR A 156 -12.04 8.62 -16.03
CA TYR A 156 -11.14 9.65 -16.55
C TYR A 156 -11.60 10.28 -17.88
N ASP A 157 -11.97 9.48 -18.88
CA ASP A 157 -12.35 10.01 -20.21
C ASP A 157 -13.68 10.77 -20.17
N GLN A 158 -14.56 10.44 -19.22
CA GLN A 158 -15.83 11.13 -19.00
C GLN A 158 -15.72 12.29 -18.01
N LYS A 159 -14.52 12.54 -17.45
CA LYS A 159 -14.26 13.58 -16.44
C LYS A 159 -15.22 13.53 -15.26
N ILE A 160 -15.60 12.33 -14.83
CA ILE A 160 -16.53 12.15 -13.71
C ILE A 160 -15.81 12.53 -12.41
N PRO A 161 -16.32 13.45 -11.57
CA PRO A 161 -15.71 13.74 -10.28
C PRO A 161 -15.65 12.50 -9.38
N LEU A 162 -14.56 12.37 -8.61
CA LEU A 162 -14.36 11.24 -7.71
C LEU A 162 -14.29 11.69 -6.26
N LYS A 163 -14.98 10.98 -5.37
CA LYS A 163 -14.74 11.02 -3.92
C LYS A 163 -13.61 10.04 -3.58
N LEU A 164 -12.47 10.57 -3.17
CA LEU A 164 -11.33 9.79 -2.68
C LEU A 164 -11.44 9.61 -1.18
N THR A 165 -11.28 8.38 -0.70
CA THR A 165 -11.18 8.05 0.72
C THR A 165 -9.75 7.67 1.06
N PHE A 166 -9.19 8.30 2.09
CA PHE A 166 -7.81 8.10 2.48
C PHE A 166 -7.64 6.99 3.52
N GLY A 167 -6.49 6.31 3.47
CA GLY A 167 -6.07 5.36 4.48
C GLY A 167 -5.54 6.04 5.75
N LEU A 168 -4.94 5.24 6.63
CA LEU A 168 -4.38 5.71 7.90
C LEU A 168 -3.40 6.87 7.68
N ASN A 169 -3.54 7.93 8.48
CA ASN A 169 -2.71 9.14 8.42
C ASN A 169 -2.71 9.86 7.05
N ASN A 170 -3.70 9.60 6.20
CA ASN A 170 -3.84 10.19 4.86
C ASN A 170 -2.65 9.96 3.92
N LYS A 171 -1.89 8.87 4.11
CA LYS A 171 -0.68 8.58 3.33
C LYS A 171 -0.94 7.80 2.04
N GLU A 172 -2.16 7.33 1.85
CA GLU A 172 -2.59 6.57 0.67
C GLU A 172 -4.07 6.83 0.39
N VAL A 173 -4.48 6.60 -0.85
CA VAL A 173 -5.91 6.55 -1.21
C VAL A 173 -6.32 5.09 -1.28
N ILE A 174 -7.31 4.71 -0.48
CA ILE A 174 -7.76 3.31 -0.38
C ILE A 174 -9.04 3.04 -1.16
N LYS A 175 -9.82 4.08 -1.48
CA LYS A 175 -11.09 3.97 -2.22
C LYS A 175 -11.31 5.21 -3.08
N ALA A 176 -11.90 5.02 -4.25
CA ALA A 176 -12.39 6.09 -5.10
C ALA A 176 -13.80 5.72 -5.57
N GLU A 177 -14.70 6.69 -5.56
CA GLU A 177 -16.10 6.49 -5.95
C GLU A 177 -16.58 7.65 -6.82
N PRO A 178 -17.32 7.41 -7.91
CA PRO A 178 -18.00 8.47 -8.64
C PRO A 178 -18.89 9.29 -7.71
N VAL A 179 -18.83 10.61 -7.83
CA VAL A 179 -19.82 11.47 -7.22
C VAL A 179 -21.06 11.45 -8.10
N ASN A 180 -22.17 10.93 -7.58
CA ASN A 180 -23.47 11.10 -8.24
C ASN A 180 -23.90 12.55 -8.04
N LEU A 181 -24.04 13.31 -9.13
CA LEU A 181 -24.47 14.71 -9.10
C LEU A 181 -25.99 14.90 -8.86
N ASN A 182 -26.67 13.88 -8.30
CA ASN A 182 -28.14 13.84 -8.15
C ASN A 182 -28.62 13.80 -6.69
N ASP A 183 -27.74 14.03 -5.71
CA ASP A 183 -28.13 14.25 -4.30
C ASP A 183 -28.11 15.74 -3.94
#